data_AF-A0A8S9M6K1-F1
#
_entry.id   AF-A0A8S9M6K1-F1
#
_cell.length_a   1.000
_cell.length_b   1.000
_cell.length_c   1.000
_cell.angle_alpha   90.00
_cell.angle_beta   90.00
_cell.angle_gamma   90.00
#
_symmetry.space_group_name_H-M   'P 1'
#
loop_
_entity.id
_entity.type
_entity.pdbx_description
1 polymer ?
#
loop_
_entity_poly.entity_id
_entity_poly.type
_entity_poly.pdbx_seq_one_letter_code
_entity_poly.pdbx_strand_id
1 'polypeptide(L)'
;MDSETLIESAIRVLNTADPYEKARLGDSIAVKWLQGAISEPYDPTVDLPVMDRPARLTNVKLVSPSLMPKLGKAGSLQSRQAIVHSLVHIESWAVDLSWDIIARFGKQEKMPREFFTDFVRVAQDEGRHFTLLAARLEEIGSRYGAFPAHDGLWDSATATSHDLLARLAIEHCVHENPEVTINSIESDDTSEEEIIQKFHSVVREHFRGPLKPPFNAEARKAAGFGPQWYEPLAVKESNA
;
A
#
# COMPACT_ATOMS: atom_id res chain seq x y z
N MET A 1 17.51 -22.22 18.15
CA MET A 1 16.24 -22.15 17.39
C MET A 1 16.35 -20.84 16.65
N ASP A 2 16.60 -20.91 15.35
CA ASP A 2 16.74 -19.70 14.54
C ASP A 2 15.38 -18.99 14.56
N SER A 3 15.36 -17.81 15.16
CA SER A 3 14.16 -16.98 15.25
C SER A 3 13.86 -16.39 13.88
N GLU A 4 12.66 -16.63 13.36
CA GLU A 4 12.17 -16.05 12.10
C GLU A 4 12.31 -14.53 12.11
N THR A 5 12.91 -13.99 11.05
CA THR A 5 13.10 -12.55 10.82
C THR A 5 11.83 -11.88 10.32
N LEU A 6 11.82 -10.55 10.31
CA LEU A 6 10.68 -9.80 9.79
C LEU A 6 10.48 -10.01 8.28
N ILE A 7 11.54 -10.03 7.47
CA ILE A 7 11.43 -10.27 6.02
C ILE A 7 10.88 -11.67 5.72
N GLU A 8 11.33 -12.71 6.42
CA GLU A 8 10.76 -14.07 6.29
C GLU A 8 9.26 -14.07 6.60
N SER A 9 8.89 -13.39 7.68
CA SER A 9 7.49 -13.22 8.08
C SER A 9 6.68 -12.45 7.04
N ALA A 10 7.23 -11.37 6.46
CA ALA A 10 6.58 -10.57 5.41
C ALA A 10 6.34 -11.39 4.14
N ILE A 11 7.32 -12.18 3.70
CA ILE A 11 7.19 -13.10 2.57
C ILE A 11 6.08 -14.12 2.84
N ARG A 12 5.96 -14.63 4.08
CA ARG A 12 4.86 -15.53 4.45
C ARG A 12 3.48 -14.84 4.36
N VAL A 13 3.38 -13.57 4.74
CA VAL A 13 2.14 -12.78 4.56
C VAL A 13 1.80 -12.65 3.08
N LEU A 14 2.77 -12.25 2.25
CA LEU A 14 2.58 -12.11 0.80
C LEU A 14 2.19 -13.42 0.11
N ASN A 15 2.62 -14.56 0.63
CA ASN A 15 2.24 -15.90 0.16
C ASN A 15 0.87 -16.39 0.66
N THR A 16 0.22 -15.67 1.57
CA THR A 16 -1.11 -16.05 2.07
C THR A 16 -2.19 -15.58 1.10
N ALA A 17 -2.92 -16.50 0.46
CA ALA A 17 -3.87 -16.15 -0.59
C ALA A 17 -5.18 -15.53 -0.08
N ASP A 18 -5.68 -16.02 1.06
CA ASP A 18 -6.91 -15.54 1.67
C ASP A 18 -6.68 -14.17 2.33
N PRO A 19 -7.46 -13.14 1.98
CA PRO A 19 -7.24 -11.77 2.46
C PRO A 19 -7.56 -11.61 3.95
N TYR A 20 -8.49 -12.39 4.51
CA TYR A 20 -8.80 -12.36 5.95
C TYR A 20 -7.68 -13.03 6.74
N GLU A 21 -7.20 -14.19 6.29
CA GLU A 21 -6.04 -14.84 6.92
C GLU A 21 -4.77 -14.01 6.77
N LYS A 22 -4.60 -13.32 5.63
CA LYS A 22 -3.49 -12.40 5.39
C LYS A 22 -3.50 -11.25 6.40
N ALA A 23 -4.64 -10.57 6.57
CA ALA A 23 -4.78 -9.49 7.55
C ALA A 23 -4.53 -9.99 8.98
N ARG A 24 -5.08 -11.15 9.34
CA ARG A 24 -4.88 -11.77 10.67
C ARG A 24 -3.43 -12.15 10.92
N LEU A 25 -2.75 -12.72 9.93
CA LEU A 25 -1.34 -13.08 10.02
C LEU A 25 -0.46 -11.84 10.11
N GLY A 26 -0.74 -10.82 9.29
CA GLY A 26 -0.06 -9.53 9.32
C GLY A 26 -0.14 -8.88 10.70
N ASP A 27 -1.34 -8.80 11.30
CA ASP A 27 -1.53 -8.29 12.66
C ASP A 27 -0.72 -9.10 13.70
N SER A 28 -0.76 -10.42 13.62
CA SER A 28 0.02 -11.28 14.53
C SER A 28 1.53 -11.03 14.44
N ILE A 29 2.05 -10.81 13.24
CA ILE A 29 3.48 -10.50 13.02
C ILE A 29 3.79 -9.08 13.51
N ALA A 30 2.91 -8.11 13.24
CA ALA A 30 3.07 -6.74 13.70
C ALA A 30 3.17 -6.67 15.23
N VAL A 31 2.27 -7.36 15.94
CA VAL A 31 2.33 -7.46 17.40
C VAL A 31 3.65 -8.05 17.88
N LYS A 32 4.13 -9.14 17.26
CA LYS A 32 5.42 -9.77 17.63
C LYS A 32 6.61 -8.84 17.39
N TRP A 33 6.63 -8.10 16.28
CA TRP A 33 7.68 -7.12 15.96
C TRP A 33 7.68 -5.96 16.96
N LEU A 34 6.51 -5.36 17.20
CA LEU A 34 6.36 -4.20 18.09
C LEU A 34 6.66 -4.54 19.56
N GLN A 35 6.45 -5.80 19.96
CA GLN A 35 6.82 -6.31 21.29
C GLN A 35 8.27 -6.79 21.38
N GLY A 36 9.03 -6.78 20.28
CA GLY A 36 10.41 -7.25 20.23
C GLY A 36 10.58 -8.77 20.25
N ALA A 37 9.51 -9.55 20.08
CA ALA A 37 9.59 -11.00 19.93
C ALA A 37 10.21 -11.41 18.59
N ILE A 38 10.02 -10.59 17.55
CA ILE A 38 10.86 -10.60 16.33
C ILE A 38 11.85 -9.43 16.49
N SER A 39 13.11 -9.75 16.73
CA SER A 39 14.16 -8.74 16.96
C SER A 39 14.86 -8.36 15.67
N GLU A 40 15.13 -9.31 14.78
CA GLU A 40 15.93 -9.06 13.58
C GLU A 40 15.05 -8.73 12.36
N PRO A 41 15.32 -7.63 11.64
CA PRO A 41 14.57 -7.32 10.42
C PRO A 41 14.86 -8.33 9.31
N TYR A 42 16.11 -8.77 9.18
CA TYR A 42 16.57 -9.73 8.17
C TYR A 42 17.92 -10.35 8.54
N ASP A 43 18.22 -11.51 7.96
CA ASP A 43 19.56 -12.10 7.98
C ASP A 43 20.37 -11.59 6.77
N PRO A 44 21.55 -10.96 6.98
CA PRO A 44 22.38 -10.46 5.88
C PRO A 44 22.90 -11.58 4.96
N THR A 45 23.01 -12.82 5.46
CA THR A 45 23.54 -13.97 4.72
C THR A 45 22.50 -14.70 3.88
N VAL A 46 21.20 -14.52 4.17
CA VAL A 46 20.11 -15.20 3.47
C VAL A 46 19.48 -14.28 2.45
N ASP A 47 19.46 -14.68 1.18
CA ASP A 47 18.71 -13.98 0.14
C ASP A 47 17.40 -14.72 -0.14
N LEU A 48 16.28 -14.05 0.08
CA LEU A 48 14.94 -14.61 -0.08
C LEU A 48 14.23 -13.90 -1.23
N PRO A 49 13.86 -14.60 -2.31
CA PRO A 49 13.21 -13.97 -3.45
C PRO A 49 11.80 -13.51 -3.06
N VAL A 50 11.52 -12.22 -3.30
CA VAL A 50 10.17 -11.67 -3.18
C VAL A 50 9.45 -11.81 -4.52
N MET A 51 8.40 -12.63 -4.53
CA MET A 51 7.52 -12.85 -5.67
C MET A 51 6.96 -11.55 -6.26
N ASP A 52 6.79 -11.50 -7.59
CA ASP A 52 6.34 -10.30 -8.31
C ASP A 52 4.91 -9.87 -7.96
N ARG A 53 4.08 -10.82 -7.52
CA ARG A 53 2.70 -10.59 -7.11
C ARG A 53 2.38 -11.34 -5.82
N PRO A 54 1.58 -10.77 -4.90
CA PRO A 54 1.12 -11.45 -3.70
C PRO A 54 0.14 -12.55 -4.09
N ALA A 55 0.05 -13.59 -3.28
CA ALA A 55 -0.96 -14.61 -3.42
C ALA A 55 -2.35 -13.99 -3.22
N ARG A 56 -3.30 -14.40 -4.06
CA ARG A 56 -4.69 -13.95 -4.01
C ARG A 56 -5.62 -15.11 -4.40
N LEU A 57 -6.76 -15.23 -3.74
CA LEU A 57 -7.76 -16.24 -4.09
C LEU A 57 -8.32 -16.02 -5.50
N THR A 58 -8.60 -17.12 -6.20
CA THR A 58 -9.10 -17.11 -7.58
C THR A 58 -10.55 -16.60 -7.71
N ASN A 59 -11.27 -16.48 -6.61
CA ASN A 59 -12.64 -15.96 -6.57
C ASN A 59 -12.71 -14.44 -6.72
N VAL A 60 -11.59 -13.71 -6.59
CA VAL A 60 -11.52 -12.28 -6.87
C VAL A 60 -11.35 -12.08 -8.38
N LYS A 61 -12.42 -11.66 -9.05
CA LYS A 61 -12.39 -11.43 -10.49
C LYS A 61 -11.72 -10.08 -10.81
N LEU A 62 -10.53 -10.13 -11.37
CA LEU A 62 -9.77 -8.96 -11.80
C LEU A 62 -10.09 -8.66 -13.27
N VAL A 63 -10.44 -7.40 -13.56
CA VAL A 63 -10.74 -6.91 -14.91
C VAL A 63 -9.93 -5.65 -15.20
N SER A 64 -9.72 -5.32 -16.47
CA SER A 64 -9.04 -4.09 -16.84
C SER A 64 -9.85 -2.85 -16.42
N PRO A 65 -9.21 -1.70 -16.15
CA PRO A 65 -9.92 -0.46 -15.81
C PRO A 65 -10.99 -0.05 -16.84
N SER A 66 -10.79 -0.36 -18.12
CA SER A 66 -11.76 -0.10 -19.20
C SER A 66 -13.03 -0.95 -19.12
N LEU A 67 -12.98 -2.10 -18.44
CA LEU A 67 -14.09 -3.02 -18.25
C LEU A 67 -14.76 -2.86 -16.87
N MET A 68 -14.26 -1.95 -16.04
CA MET A 68 -14.85 -1.68 -14.73
C MET A 68 -16.25 -1.08 -14.89
N PRO A 69 -17.27 -1.65 -14.23
CA PRO A 69 -18.58 -1.02 -14.15
C PRO A 69 -18.46 0.37 -13.54
N LYS A 70 -19.21 1.35 -14.06
CA LYS A 70 -19.26 2.68 -13.44
C LYS A 70 -19.81 2.55 -12.03
N LEU A 71 -19.04 2.98 -11.03
CA LEU A 71 -19.51 3.13 -9.67
C LEU A 71 -20.69 4.11 -9.69
N GLY A 72 -21.86 3.65 -9.23
CA GLY A 72 -23.04 4.51 -9.11
C GLY A 72 -22.86 5.57 -8.02
N LYS A 73 -23.82 6.49 -7.88
CA LYS A 73 -23.79 7.59 -6.89
C LYS A 73 -24.29 7.18 -5.49
N ALA A 74 -24.04 5.95 -5.05
CA ALA A 74 -24.48 5.39 -3.76
C ALA A 74 -26.01 5.40 -3.49
N GLY A 75 -26.85 5.77 -4.45
CA GLY A 75 -28.30 5.86 -4.29
C GLY A 75 -29.00 4.49 -4.14
N SER A 76 -28.52 3.46 -4.84
CA SER A 76 -29.05 2.10 -4.75
C SER A 76 -28.21 1.21 -3.83
N LEU A 77 -28.82 0.15 -3.29
CA LEU A 77 -28.10 -0.85 -2.46
C LEU A 77 -26.91 -1.44 -3.22
N GLN A 78 -27.11 -1.86 -4.46
CA GLN A 78 -26.05 -2.40 -5.32
C GLN A 78 -24.90 -1.41 -5.52
N SER A 79 -25.20 -0.12 -5.69
CA SER A 79 -24.17 0.92 -5.81
C SER A 79 -23.38 1.11 -4.52
N ARG A 80 -24.02 1.04 -3.34
CA ARG A 80 -23.32 1.11 -2.06
C ARG A 80 -22.44 -0.11 -1.83
N GLN A 81 -22.95 -1.30 -2.14
CA GLN A 81 -22.18 -2.55 -2.08
C GLN A 81 -20.94 -2.50 -2.97
N ALA A 82 -21.07 -2.02 -4.21
CA ALA A 82 -19.93 -1.87 -5.12
C ALA A 82 -18.88 -0.87 -4.61
N ILE A 83 -19.30 0.25 -4.01
CA ILE A 83 -18.38 1.24 -3.43
C ILE A 83 -17.63 0.64 -2.24
N VAL A 84 -18.34 0.02 -1.30
CA VAL A 84 -17.71 -0.60 -0.12
C VAL A 84 -16.79 -1.74 -0.55
N HIS A 85 -17.19 -2.57 -1.52
CA HIS A 85 -16.32 -3.63 -2.07
C HIS A 85 -15.03 -3.06 -2.69
N SER A 86 -15.12 -1.97 -3.45
CA SER A 86 -13.92 -1.31 -3.98
C SER A 86 -12.99 -0.81 -2.87
N LEU A 87 -13.55 -0.25 -1.78
CA LEU A 87 -12.73 0.17 -0.62
C LEU A 87 -12.06 -1.03 0.05
N VAL A 88 -12.80 -2.13 0.29
CA VAL A 88 -12.22 -3.39 0.80
C VAL A 88 -11.07 -3.89 -0.09
N HIS A 89 -11.22 -3.76 -1.42
CA HIS A 89 -10.18 -4.15 -2.35
C HIS A 89 -8.94 -3.27 -2.26
N ILE A 90 -9.12 -1.95 -2.09
CA ILE A 90 -8.03 -0.99 -1.89
C ILE A 90 -7.25 -1.34 -0.61
N GLU A 91 -7.93 -1.54 0.52
CA GLU A 91 -7.24 -1.90 1.77
C GLU A 91 -6.54 -3.26 1.68
N SER A 92 -7.12 -4.23 0.97
CA SER A 92 -6.45 -5.50 0.73
C SER A 92 -5.14 -5.33 -0.06
N TRP A 93 -5.08 -4.39 -1.00
CA TRP A 93 -3.84 -4.07 -1.72
C TRP A 93 -2.87 -3.26 -0.87
N ALA A 94 -3.36 -2.37 -0.03
CA ALA A 94 -2.55 -1.58 0.88
C ALA A 94 -1.76 -2.49 1.84
N VAL A 95 -2.40 -3.50 2.43
CA VAL A 95 -1.72 -4.55 3.21
C VAL A 95 -0.61 -5.21 2.39
N ASP A 96 -0.91 -5.62 1.15
CA ASP A 96 0.07 -6.27 0.28
C ASP A 96 1.27 -5.37 -0.03
N LEU A 97 1.04 -4.08 -0.30
CA LEU A 97 2.09 -3.14 -0.65
C LEU A 97 3.01 -2.85 0.54
N SER A 98 2.46 -2.65 1.74
CA SER A 98 3.28 -2.38 2.93
C SER A 98 4.19 -3.56 3.27
N TRP A 99 3.70 -4.81 3.14
CA TRP A 99 4.54 -6.01 3.31
C TRP A 99 5.53 -6.21 2.15
N ASP A 100 5.18 -5.87 0.91
CA ASP A 100 6.11 -5.87 -0.23
C ASP A 100 7.25 -4.88 -0.02
N ILE A 101 6.96 -3.69 0.51
CA ILE A 101 7.97 -2.68 0.81
C ILE A 101 9.01 -3.21 1.80
N ILE A 102 8.54 -3.81 2.89
CA ILE A 102 9.37 -4.45 3.92
C ILE A 102 10.26 -5.54 3.31
N ALA A 103 9.65 -6.46 2.56
CA ALA A 103 10.33 -7.64 2.05
C ALA A 103 11.33 -7.29 0.94
N ARG A 104 10.95 -6.39 0.03
CA ARG A 104 11.69 -6.10 -1.20
C ARG A 104 12.81 -5.10 -0.99
N PHE A 105 12.53 -4.00 -0.29
CA PHE A 105 13.48 -2.88 -0.20
C PHE A 105 14.25 -2.83 1.11
N GLY A 106 13.69 -3.37 2.19
CA GLY A 106 14.29 -3.26 3.53
C GLY A 106 15.76 -3.71 3.58
N LYS A 107 16.05 -4.89 3.03
CA LYS A 107 17.43 -5.40 2.94
C LYS A 107 18.22 -4.74 1.81
N GLN A 108 17.63 -4.58 0.63
CA GLN A 108 18.28 -4.04 -0.57
C GLN A 108 18.90 -2.66 -0.30
N GLU A 109 18.13 -1.78 0.32
CA GLU A 109 18.53 -0.39 0.60
C GLU A 109 19.15 -0.22 1.99
N LYS A 110 19.39 -1.33 2.72
CA LYS A 110 19.95 -1.33 4.08
C LYS A 110 19.20 -0.39 5.04
N MET A 111 17.87 -0.46 5.00
CA MET A 111 17.00 0.43 5.76
C MET A 111 17.16 0.25 7.28
N PRO A 112 16.96 1.32 8.07
CA PRO A 112 17.03 1.27 9.52
C PRO A 112 15.80 0.56 10.13
N ARG A 113 15.86 0.17 11.41
CA ARG A 113 14.76 -0.55 12.09
C ARG A 113 13.45 0.23 12.07
N GLU A 114 13.55 1.55 12.15
CA GLU A 114 12.43 2.50 12.18
C GLU A 114 11.58 2.38 10.91
N PHE A 115 12.21 2.31 9.73
CA PHE A 115 11.54 2.06 8.45
C PHE A 115 10.65 0.80 8.51
N PHE A 116 11.22 -0.32 8.98
CA PHE A 116 10.46 -1.56 9.13
C PHE A 116 9.29 -1.40 10.10
N THR A 117 9.52 -0.71 11.21
CA THR A 117 8.51 -0.50 12.25
C THR A 117 7.35 0.34 11.74
N ASP A 118 7.62 1.37 10.94
CA ASP A 118 6.60 2.24 10.40
C ASP A 118 5.75 1.50 9.35
N PHE A 119 6.36 0.75 8.43
CA PHE A 119 5.59 -0.08 7.49
C PHE A 119 4.82 -1.22 8.15
N VAL A 120 5.34 -1.78 9.26
CA VAL A 120 4.60 -2.77 10.05
C VAL A 120 3.33 -2.15 10.65
N ARG A 121 3.39 -0.90 11.12
CA ARG A 121 2.22 -0.19 11.64
C ARG A 121 1.21 0.11 10.54
N VAL A 122 1.66 0.58 9.37
CA VAL A 122 0.79 0.80 8.21
C VAL A 122 0.09 -0.50 7.85
N ALA A 123 0.84 -1.59 7.65
CA ALA A 123 0.27 -2.88 7.30
C ALA A 123 -0.77 -3.38 8.32
N GLN A 124 -0.55 -3.12 9.61
CA GLN A 124 -1.49 -3.45 10.68
C GLN A 124 -2.77 -2.59 10.61
N ASP A 125 -2.64 -1.29 10.39
CA ASP A 125 -3.78 -0.38 10.25
C ASP A 125 -4.63 -0.71 9.03
N GLU A 126 -4.00 -1.01 7.89
CA GLU A 126 -4.74 -1.38 6.68
C GLU A 126 -5.39 -2.76 6.79
N GLY A 127 -4.78 -3.69 7.52
CA GLY A 127 -5.41 -4.96 7.89
C GLY A 127 -6.68 -4.75 8.73
N ARG A 128 -6.65 -3.77 9.64
CA ARG A 128 -7.81 -3.37 10.45
C ARG A 128 -8.88 -2.68 9.60
N HIS A 129 -8.51 -1.76 8.70
CA HIS A 129 -9.44 -1.10 7.78
C HIS A 129 -10.13 -2.11 6.86
N PHE A 130 -9.35 -3.03 6.27
CA PHE A 130 -9.85 -4.14 5.47
C PHE A 130 -10.92 -4.93 6.25
N THR A 131 -10.60 -5.35 7.47
CA THR A 131 -11.49 -6.18 8.30
C THR A 131 -12.80 -5.46 8.62
N LEU A 132 -12.74 -4.16 8.97
CA LEU A 132 -13.92 -3.35 9.28
C LEU A 132 -14.81 -3.13 8.04
N LEU A 133 -14.21 -2.82 6.90
CA LEU A 133 -14.95 -2.62 5.65
C LEU A 133 -15.54 -3.93 5.13
N ALA A 134 -14.83 -5.04 5.27
CA ALA A 134 -15.31 -6.36 4.88
C ALA A 134 -16.52 -6.78 5.73
N ALA A 135 -16.46 -6.59 7.04
CA ALA A 135 -17.61 -6.79 7.93
C ALA A 135 -18.79 -5.90 7.52
N ARG A 136 -18.54 -4.62 7.22
CA ARG A 136 -19.59 -3.71 6.75
C ARG A 136 -20.21 -4.15 5.43
N LEU A 137 -19.42 -4.70 4.51
CA LEU A 137 -19.88 -5.24 3.24
C LEU A 137 -20.82 -6.44 3.43
N GLU A 138 -20.52 -7.29 4.41
CA GLU A 138 -21.38 -8.41 4.81
C GLU A 138 -22.70 -7.93 5.42
N GLU A 139 -22.66 -6.93 6.31
CA GLU A 139 -23.86 -6.33 6.92
C GLU A 139 -24.85 -5.78 5.88
N ILE A 140 -24.35 -5.23 4.77
CA ILE A 140 -25.19 -4.72 3.67
C ILE A 140 -25.55 -5.80 2.64
N GLY A 141 -25.32 -7.08 2.96
CA GLY A 141 -25.77 -8.23 2.17
C GLY A 141 -24.88 -8.60 0.98
N SER A 142 -23.58 -8.32 1.05
CA SER A 142 -22.60 -8.71 0.04
C SER A 142 -21.37 -9.37 0.67
N ARG A 143 -20.28 -9.56 -0.09
CA ARG A 143 -19.01 -10.12 0.40
C ARG A 143 -17.84 -9.69 -0.46
N TYR A 144 -16.62 -9.78 0.07
CA TYR A 144 -15.43 -9.53 -0.74
C TYR A 144 -15.34 -10.55 -1.89
N GLY A 145 -14.88 -10.09 -3.05
CA GLY A 145 -14.92 -10.85 -4.31
C GLY A 145 -16.28 -10.96 -5.02
N ALA A 146 -17.37 -10.40 -4.47
CA ALA A 146 -18.69 -10.44 -5.13
C ALA A 146 -18.79 -9.53 -6.36
N PHE A 147 -17.97 -8.48 -6.43
CA PHE A 147 -17.87 -7.57 -7.58
C PHE A 147 -16.50 -7.72 -8.26
N PRO A 148 -16.41 -7.42 -9.57
CA PRO A 148 -15.12 -7.33 -10.23
C PRO A 148 -14.30 -6.17 -9.66
N ALA A 149 -12.99 -6.35 -9.59
CA ALA A 149 -12.04 -5.32 -9.19
C ALA A 149 -10.96 -5.15 -10.27
N HIS A 150 -10.08 -4.15 -10.12
CA HIS A 150 -9.00 -3.91 -11.07
C HIS A 150 -7.63 -3.93 -10.39
N ASP A 151 -6.62 -4.34 -11.14
CA ASP A 151 -5.23 -4.43 -10.65
C ASP A 151 -4.40 -3.18 -10.90
N GLY A 152 -5.01 -2.08 -11.37
CA GLY A 152 -4.24 -0.90 -11.81
C GLY A 152 -3.22 -0.38 -10.79
N LEU A 153 -3.51 -0.53 -9.50
CA LEU A 153 -2.57 -0.19 -8.44
C LEU A 153 -1.37 -1.16 -8.38
N TRP A 154 -1.61 -2.47 -8.47
CA TRP A 154 -0.53 -3.44 -8.47
C TRP A 154 0.25 -3.48 -9.79
N ASP A 155 -0.36 -3.05 -10.90
CA ASP A 155 0.37 -2.87 -12.15
C ASP A 155 1.41 -1.74 -12.00
N SER A 156 1.03 -0.61 -11.37
CA SER A 156 1.98 0.46 -11.02
C SER A 156 3.02 0.00 -10.00
N ALA A 157 2.60 -0.79 -9.01
CA ALA A 157 3.45 -1.47 -8.04
C ALA A 157 4.52 -2.36 -8.72
N THR A 158 4.11 -3.15 -9.70
CA THR A 158 5.01 -4.03 -10.46
C THR A 158 5.99 -3.19 -11.30
N ALA A 159 5.51 -2.12 -11.94
CA ALA A 159 6.35 -1.24 -12.75
C ALA A 159 7.44 -0.53 -11.92
N THR A 160 7.20 -0.32 -10.64
CA THR A 160 8.09 0.40 -9.70
C THR A 160 8.88 -0.53 -8.77
N SER A 161 8.85 -1.84 -9.00
CA SER A 161 9.45 -2.83 -8.09
C SER A 161 10.97 -2.73 -7.92
N HIS A 162 11.63 -1.92 -8.75
CA HIS A 162 13.07 -1.72 -8.78
C HIS A 162 13.52 -0.39 -8.15
N ASP A 163 12.58 0.48 -7.75
CA ASP A 163 12.87 1.81 -7.19
C ASP A 163 12.00 2.06 -5.95
N LEU A 164 12.63 2.14 -4.78
CA LEU A 164 11.94 2.39 -3.51
C LEU A 164 11.22 3.74 -3.51
N LEU A 165 11.82 4.81 -4.04
CA LEU A 165 11.15 6.11 -4.09
C LEU A 165 9.92 6.03 -4.99
N ALA A 166 10.02 5.29 -6.10
CA ALA A 166 8.90 5.05 -6.96
C ALA A 166 7.77 4.27 -6.29
N ARG A 167 8.15 3.26 -5.52
CA ARG A 167 7.24 2.46 -4.70
C ARG A 167 6.51 3.31 -3.66
N LEU A 168 7.23 4.14 -2.92
CA LEU A 168 6.69 5.00 -1.88
C LEU A 168 5.69 6.02 -2.44
N ALA A 169 5.91 6.49 -3.66
CA ALA A 169 4.97 7.36 -4.34
C ALA A 169 3.67 6.63 -4.73
N ILE A 170 3.77 5.39 -5.18
CA ILE A 170 2.59 4.55 -5.44
C ILE A 170 1.85 4.26 -4.14
N GLU A 171 2.56 3.86 -3.08
CA GLU A 171 1.99 3.65 -1.74
C GLU A 171 1.24 4.91 -1.26
N HIS A 172 1.82 6.09 -1.42
CA HIS A 172 1.17 7.35 -1.08
C HIS A 172 -0.07 7.65 -1.92
N CYS A 173 -0.11 7.23 -3.19
CA CYS A 173 -1.32 7.39 -4.01
C CYS A 173 -2.48 6.49 -3.54
N VAL A 174 -2.18 5.42 -2.79
CA VAL A 174 -3.16 4.54 -2.14
C VAL A 174 -3.64 5.13 -0.83
N HIS A 175 -2.70 5.68 -0.04
CA HIS A 175 -2.94 6.11 1.32
C HIS A 175 -3.17 7.62 1.41
N GLU A 176 -4.32 8.03 1.94
CA GLU A 176 -4.52 9.42 2.37
C GLU A 176 -3.74 9.81 3.65
N ASN A 177 -2.88 8.90 4.17
CA ASN A 177 -2.10 9.06 5.41
C ASN A 177 -0.57 8.99 5.13
N PRO A 178 0.13 10.14 5.11
CA PRO A 178 1.54 10.22 4.70
C PRO A 178 2.64 9.99 5.77
N GLU A 179 2.32 9.61 7.02
CA GLU A 179 3.29 9.74 8.14
C GLU A 179 4.57 8.92 7.96
N VAL A 180 4.56 7.91 7.09
CA VAL A 180 5.66 6.95 6.92
C VAL A 180 6.64 7.30 5.79
N THR A 181 6.28 8.20 4.87
CA THR A 181 7.09 8.44 3.65
C THR A 181 8.26 9.41 3.86
N ILE A 182 8.19 10.36 4.80
CA ILE A 182 9.17 11.47 4.88
C ILE A 182 10.39 11.14 5.75
N ASN A 183 10.24 10.39 6.83
CA ASN A 183 11.36 10.13 7.75
C ASN A 183 12.41 9.14 7.21
N SER A 184 12.14 8.51 6.06
CA SER A 184 13.00 7.46 5.48
C SER A 184 13.88 7.95 4.31
N ILE A 185 13.79 9.23 3.92
CA ILE A 185 14.47 9.80 2.73
C ILE A 185 15.61 10.77 3.11
N GLU A 186 15.97 10.88 4.39
CA GLU A 186 17.09 11.74 4.81
C GLU A 186 18.44 11.08 4.48
N SER A 187 18.93 11.33 3.27
CA SER A 187 20.38 11.37 2.99
C SER A 187 20.88 12.80 3.21
N ASP A 188 21.97 12.98 3.95
CA ASP A 188 22.56 14.24 4.46
C ASP A 188 22.83 15.37 3.42
N ASP A 189 22.54 15.19 2.13
CA ASP A 189 22.95 16.11 1.05
C ASP A 189 21.87 16.43 -0.01
N THR A 190 20.64 15.92 0.12
CA THR A 190 19.55 16.18 -0.86
C THR A 190 18.53 17.17 -0.30
N SER A 191 18.23 18.23 -1.05
CA SER A 191 17.25 19.23 -0.62
C SER A 191 15.82 18.69 -0.67
N GLU A 192 14.94 19.16 0.23
CA GLU A 192 13.52 18.77 0.25
C GLU A 192 12.84 19.02 -1.10
N GLU A 193 13.21 20.10 -1.79
CA GLU A 193 12.68 20.46 -3.11
C GLU A 193 13.06 19.45 -4.19
N GLU A 194 14.28 18.91 -4.18
CA GLU A 194 14.71 17.85 -5.11
C GLU A 194 13.96 16.54 -4.86
N ILE A 195 13.69 16.21 -3.59
CA ILE A 195 12.90 15.03 -3.23
C ILE A 195 11.47 15.18 -3.75
N ILE A 196 10.85 16.36 -3.57
CA ILE A 196 9.51 16.67 -4.06
C ILE A 196 9.46 16.58 -5.60
N GLN A 197 10.45 17.11 -6.31
CA GLN A 197 10.49 17.03 -7.78
C GLN A 197 10.64 15.59 -8.27
N LYS A 198 11.48 14.80 -7.61
CA LYS A 198 11.63 13.39 -7.95
C LYS A 198 10.34 12.61 -7.68
N PHE A 199 9.68 12.87 -6.55
CA PHE A 199 8.36 12.34 -6.23
C PHE A 199 7.34 12.70 -7.33
N HIS A 200 7.29 13.96 -7.77
CA HIS A 200 6.37 14.37 -8.84
C HIS A 200 6.63 13.64 -10.16
N SER A 201 7.90 13.54 -10.57
CA SER A 201 8.30 12.84 -11.80
C SER A 201 7.83 11.39 -11.79
N VAL A 202 8.11 10.70 -10.68
CA VAL A 202 7.71 9.33 -10.43
C VAL A 202 6.19 9.16 -10.49
N VAL A 203 5.43 10.02 -9.80
CA VAL A 203 3.96 9.92 -9.80
C VAL A 203 3.44 10.11 -11.22
N ARG A 204 3.94 11.09 -11.97
CA ARG A 204 3.50 11.31 -13.36
C ARG A 204 3.84 10.15 -14.29
N GLU A 205 4.98 9.50 -14.08
CA GLU A 205 5.41 8.35 -14.87
C GLU A 205 4.54 7.11 -14.62
N HIS A 206 4.21 6.84 -13.35
CA HIS A 206 3.60 5.56 -12.96
C HIS A 206 2.11 5.64 -12.58
N PHE A 207 1.58 6.82 -12.27
CA PHE A 207 0.16 7.04 -11.98
C PHE A 207 -0.53 7.73 -13.18
N ARG A 208 -1.51 7.05 -13.76
CA ARG A 208 -2.19 7.54 -14.97
C ARG A 208 -3.30 8.53 -14.64
N GLY A 209 -3.01 9.82 -14.80
CA GLY A 209 -3.97 10.92 -14.70
C GLY A 209 -3.72 11.82 -13.47
N PRO A 210 -4.48 12.92 -13.32
CA PRO A 210 -4.29 13.83 -12.20
C PRO A 210 -4.76 13.20 -10.89
N LEU A 211 -4.07 13.51 -9.78
CA LEU A 211 -4.59 13.26 -8.44
C LEU A 211 -5.90 14.03 -8.24
N LYS A 212 -6.89 13.40 -7.62
CA LYS A 212 -8.24 13.98 -7.53
C LYS A 212 -8.46 14.67 -6.19
N PRO A 213 -8.75 15.99 -6.17
CA PRO A 213 -9.20 16.67 -4.97
C PRO A 213 -10.65 16.26 -4.60
N PRO A 214 -11.12 16.55 -3.36
CA PRO A 214 -10.42 17.29 -2.30
C PRO A 214 -9.38 16.45 -1.56
N PHE A 215 -8.24 17.06 -1.24
CA PHE A 215 -7.22 16.45 -0.38
C PHE A 215 -7.52 16.77 1.08
N ASN A 216 -7.41 15.80 1.96
CA ASN A 216 -7.38 16.02 3.41
C ASN A 216 -6.06 16.67 3.81
N ALA A 217 -5.98 18.00 3.69
CA ALA A 217 -4.77 18.78 3.93
C ALA A 217 -4.32 18.75 5.40
N GLU A 218 -5.26 18.68 6.35
CA GLU A 218 -4.95 18.59 7.78
C GLU A 218 -4.25 17.27 8.11
N ALA A 219 -4.79 16.14 7.66
CA ALA A 219 -4.15 14.83 7.84
C ALA A 219 -2.79 14.76 7.13
N ARG A 220 -2.69 15.34 5.93
CA ARG A 220 -1.44 15.33 5.17
C ARG A 220 -0.35 16.20 5.78
N LYS A 221 -0.72 17.38 6.30
CA LYS A 221 0.20 18.28 7.01
C LYS A 221 0.66 17.70 8.34
N ALA A 222 -0.23 17.05 9.09
CA ALA A 222 0.15 16.33 10.32
C ALA A 222 1.24 15.27 10.05
N ALA A 223 1.23 14.73 8.84
CA ALA A 223 2.17 13.76 8.34
C ALA A 223 3.40 14.31 7.62
N GLY A 224 3.70 15.61 7.75
CA GLY A 224 4.83 16.27 7.10
C GLY A 224 4.66 16.51 5.60
N PHE A 225 3.57 16.03 4.98
CA PHE A 225 3.29 16.20 3.56
C PHE A 225 2.53 17.52 3.34
N GLY A 226 3.29 18.58 3.13
CA GLY A 226 2.71 19.87 2.76
C GLY A 226 2.06 19.85 1.36
N PRO A 227 1.25 20.88 1.03
CA PRO A 227 0.57 20.99 -0.26
C PRO A 227 1.49 20.87 -1.48
N GLN A 228 2.76 21.25 -1.34
CA GLN A 228 3.78 21.20 -2.38
C GLN A 228 4.02 19.80 -2.96
N TRP A 229 3.68 18.74 -2.22
CA TRP A 229 3.88 17.36 -2.65
C TRP A 229 2.78 16.81 -3.56
N TYR A 230 1.55 17.33 -3.48
CA TYR A 230 0.38 16.71 -4.12
C TYR A 230 -0.49 17.68 -4.92
N GLU A 231 -0.54 18.97 -4.58
CA GLU A 231 -1.30 19.95 -5.37
C GLU A 231 -0.80 20.06 -6.82
N PRO A 232 0.53 20.06 -7.11
CA PRO A 232 1.04 20.11 -8.48
C PRO A 232 0.69 18.86 -9.32
N LEU A 233 0.31 17.76 -8.68
CA LEU A 233 -0.11 16.51 -9.33
C LEU A 233 -1.61 16.46 -9.59
N ALA A 234 -2.39 17.40 -9.06
CA ALA A 234 -3.83 17.50 -9.29
C ALA A 234 -4.20 18.11 -10.66
N VAL A 235 -3.23 18.75 -11.31
CA VAL A 235 -3.40 19.37 -12.62
C VAL A 235 -2.89 18.40 -13.68
N LYS A 236 -3.67 18.20 -14.74
CA LYS A 236 -3.22 17.45 -15.92
C LYS A 236 -2.19 18.32 -16.63
N GLU A 237 -0.94 17.88 -16.75
CA GLU A 237 0.02 18.58 -17.59
C GLU A 237 -0.53 18.67 -19.01
N SER A 238 -0.65 19.90 -19.51
CA SER A 238 -0.89 20.15 -20.92
C SER A 238 0.39 19.77 -21.66
N ASN A 239 0.40 18.62 -22.32
CA ASN A 239 1.50 18.23 -23.21
C ASN A 239 1.79 19.41 -24.16
N ALA A 240 3.00 19.97 -24.07
CA ALA A 240 3.62 20.70 -25.16
C ALA A 240 4.17 19.70 -26.19
#